data_AF-A0A6P3V781-F1
#
_entry.id   AF-A0A6P3V781-F1
#
_cell.length_a   1.000
_cell.length_b   1.000
_cell.length_c   1.000
_cell.angle_alpha   90.00
_cell.angle_beta   90.00
_cell.angle_gamma   90.00
#
_symmetry.space_group_name_H-M   'P 1'
#
loop_
_entity.id
_entity.type
_entity.pdbx_description
1 polymer ?
#
loop_
_entity_poly.entity_id
_entity_poly.type
_entity_poly.pdbx_seq_one_letter_code
_entity_poly.pdbx_strand_id
1 'polypeptide(L)'
;MEVSPLKIDEAIIEKALRNKLSDETVRVLEIQLNCMSEKGLNFLSDLYKAHIRYTASSIKKKEETKSERSISLVIKAEPLRELSRDIVRQQNLFLIELKVLRDVLPKMKEFVYHQLGPNLLCGFDDPRILVMENLINRGFIMKDRQKGLSFEHCRLVIQQLARLHAGSVAVLEKDPQIIESFIDTGIVSTKCPKAFIRMMEVSLLRIANEIQRWSSEKYTSAANKLIKLSPTIGTRCIDAYNYDVDEFCVLNHGDCWINNLMFRENEKGQPIEVLLVDYQMAVYTSPVIDLLYFLNICPEFHVKYDNDDDFLKLYLHTLQETMKNIDCKRKPPTMEQLKEAIHKRRIYAVFSGVVLYLRMMGSKEDTEDFEELLTKLLGETKMDVFRNPDAVKLAHKMIPIMNERGYFD
;
A
#
# COMPACT_ATOMS: atom_id res chain seq x y z
N MET A 1 -5.88 14.11 27.19
CA MET A 1 -7.24 13.55 27.30
C MET A 1 -7.15 12.11 26.87
N GLU A 2 -7.47 11.17 27.75
CA GLU A 2 -7.59 9.76 27.37
C GLU A 2 -8.70 9.66 26.32
N VAL A 3 -8.32 9.35 25.09
CA VAL A 3 -9.28 9.10 24.01
C VAL A 3 -10.01 7.82 24.40
N SER A 4 -11.33 7.92 24.64
CA SER A 4 -12.15 6.76 24.94
C SER A 4 -11.95 5.73 23.82
N PRO A 5 -11.59 4.47 24.14
CA PRO A 5 -11.41 3.47 23.11
C PRO A 5 -12.71 3.34 22.32
N LEU A 6 -12.57 3.23 21.00
CA LEU A 6 -13.66 2.96 20.08
C LEU A 6 -14.53 1.84 20.72
N LYS A 7 -15.77 2.16 21.09
CA LYS A 7 -16.71 1.15 21.62
C LYS A 7 -17.11 0.25 20.46
N ILE A 8 -16.29 -0.77 20.20
CA ILE A 8 -16.64 -1.84 19.29
C ILE A 8 -17.76 -2.61 19.96
N ASP A 9 -18.97 -2.49 19.42
CA ASP A 9 -20.16 -3.16 19.94
C ASP A 9 -20.00 -4.68 19.81
N GLU A 10 -20.27 -5.41 20.90
CA GLU A 10 -20.30 -6.87 20.92
C GLU A 10 -21.22 -7.43 19.84
N ALA A 11 -22.34 -6.75 19.57
CA ALA A 11 -23.30 -7.15 18.54
C ALA A 11 -22.69 -7.12 17.13
N ILE A 12 -21.79 -6.16 16.85
CA ILE A 12 -21.08 -6.05 15.57
C ILE A 12 -20.19 -7.27 15.36
N ILE A 13 -19.41 -7.63 16.38
CA ILE A 13 -18.49 -8.77 16.33
C ILE A 13 -19.24 -10.10 16.32
N GLU A 14 -20.33 -10.21 17.07
CA GLU A 14 -21.19 -11.38 17.06
C GLU A 14 -21.77 -11.62 15.67
N LYS A 15 -22.35 -10.59 15.04
CA LYS A 15 -22.84 -10.65 13.67
C LYS A 15 -21.74 -11.05 12.68
N ALA A 16 -20.54 -10.50 12.84
CA ALA A 16 -19.38 -10.85 12.02
C ALA A 16 -19.05 -12.35 12.11
N LEU A 17 -19.03 -12.89 13.33
CA LEU A 17 -18.70 -14.29 13.58
C LEU A 17 -19.79 -15.22 13.07
N ARG A 18 -21.08 -14.89 13.27
CA ARG A 18 -22.20 -15.66 12.73
C ARG A 18 -22.14 -15.79 11.23
N ASN A 19 -21.93 -14.68 10.53
CA ASN A 19 -21.78 -14.67 9.07
C ASN A 19 -20.59 -15.51 8.62
N LYS A 20 -19.43 -15.34 9.27
CA LYS A 20 -18.20 -16.06 8.90
C LYS A 20 -18.28 -17.56 9.13
N LEU A 21 -18.90 -17.97 10.23
CA LEU A 21 -19.02 -19.37 10.63
C LEU A 21 -20.28 -20.04 10.06
N SER A 22 -21.19 -19.25 9.46
CA SER A 22 -22.52 -19.71 9.04
C SER A 22 -23.28 -20.37 10.21
N ASP A 23 -23.19 -19.76 11.40
CA ASP A 23 -23.71 -20.31 12.66
C ASP A 23 -24.39 -19.22 13.51
N GLU A 24 -25.72 -19.18 13.49
CA GLU A 24 -26.54 -18.23 14.25
C GLU A 24 -26.53 -18.47 15.78
N THR A 25 -26.03 -19.62 16.22
CA THR A 25 -25.94 -19.94 17.65
C THR A 25 -24.78 -19.23 18.33
N VAL A 26 -23.86 -18.63 17.55
CA VAL A 26 -22.71 -17.91 18.09
C VAL A 26 -23.14 -16.81 19.06
N ARG A 27 -22.55 -16.82 20.25
CA ARG A 27 -22.64 -15.73 21.24
C ARG A 27 -21.27 -15.29 21.70
N VAL A 28 -20.99 -13.99 21.61
CA VAL A 28 -19.74 -13.42 22.12
C VAL A 28 -19.78 -13.43 23.65
N LEU A 29 -18.66 -13.85 24.26
CA LEU A 29 -18.49 -13.88 25.72
C LEU A 29 -17.58 -12.77 26.22
N GLU A 30 -16.52 -12.47 25.46
CA GLU A 30 -15.51 -11.48 25.82
C GLU A 30 -14.80 -10.99 24.57
N ILE A 31 -14.48 -9.69 24.54
CA ILE A 31 -13.63 -9.06 23.53
C ILE A 31 -12.48 -8.37 24.25
N GLN A 32 -11.25 -8.80 23.97
CA GLN A 32 -10.03 -8.14 24.41
C GLN A 32 -9.39 -7.41 23.22
N LEU A 33 -9.30 -6.09 23.31
CA LEU A 33 -8.72 -5.24 22.27
C LEU A 33 -7.35 -4.73 22.70
N ASN A 34 -6.35 -4.95 21.84
CA ASN A 34 -5.02 -4.39 22.00
C ASN A 34 -4.74 -3.44 20.84
N CYS A 35 -4.50 -2.16 21.14
CA CYS A 35 -4.13 -1.18 20.12
C CYS A 35 -2.77 -1.56 19.51
N MET A 36 -2.71 -1.60 18.18
CA MET A 36 -1.49 -1.85 17.40
C MET A 36 -0.96 -0.56 16.75
N SER A 37 -1.63 0.59 16.97
CA SER A 37 -1.22 1.85 16.36
C SER A 37 0.04 2.42 16.98
N GLU A 38 1.11 2.46 16.18
CA GLU A 38 2.33 3.20 16.50
C GLU A 38 2.29 4.61 15.93
N LYS A 39 2.89 5.55 16.66
CA LYS A 39 3.02 6.96 16.24
C LYS A 39 3.85 7.02 14.94
N GLY A 40 3.29 7.64 13.90
CA GLY A 40 3.94 7.81 12.59
C GLY A 40 3.75 6.66 11.60
N LEU A 41 3.08 5.56 11.98
CA LEU A 41 2.76 4.44 11.08
C LEU A 41 1.28 4.40 10.68
N ASN A 42 0.37 4.70 11.60
CA ASN A 42 -1.06 4.51 11.41
C ASN A 42 -1.83 5.83 11.35
N PHE A 43 -1.48 6.68 10.38
CA PHE A 43 -2.10 8.01 10.23
C PHE A 43 -3.56 7.95 9.75
N LEU A 44 -3.89 6.95 8.92
CA LEU A 44 -5.16 6.90 8.18
C LEU A 44 -6.19 5.93 8.79
N SER A 45 -5.84 5.21 9.85
CA SER A 45 -6.74 4.29 10.54
C SER A 45 -6.19 3.88 11.90
N ASP A 46 -7.08 3.54 12.83
CA ASP A 46 -6.70 2.87 14.07
C ASP A 46 -6.79 1.35 13.92
N LEU A 47 -5.74 0.64 14.32
CA LEU A 47 -5.64 -0.82 14.20
C LEU A 47 -5.63 -1.48 15.59
N TYR A 48 -6.47 -2.50 15.75
CA TYR A 48 -6.61 -3.27 16.99
C TYR A 48 -6.46 -4.76 16.71
N LYS A 49 -5.69 -5.45 17.56
CA LYS A 49 -5.74 -6.90 17.66
C LYS A 49 -6.87 -7.26 18.63
N ALA A 50 -7.90 -7.93 18.11
CA ALA A 50 -9.00 -8.43 18.90
C ALA A 50 -8.78 -9.92 19.22
N HIS A 51 -8.86 -10.28 20.50
CA HIS A 51 -9.02 -11.66 20.93
C HIS A 51 -10.45 -11.84 21.44
N ILE A 52 -11.22 -12.70 20.78
CA ILE A 52 -12.65 -12.86 21.03
C ILE A 52 -12.90 -14.26 21.53
N ARG A 53 -13.52 -14.39 22.71
CA ARG A 53 -14.09 -15.64 23.21
C ARG A 53 -15.57 -15.68 22.87
N TYR A 54 -16.04 -16.82 22.38
CA TYR A 54 -17.43 -17.00 21.98
C TYR A 54 -17.89 -18.43 22.24
N THR A 55 -19.19 -18.63 22.36
CA THR A 55 -19.81 -19.96 22.36
C THR A 55 -20.36 -20.26 20.97
N ALA A 56 -20.33 -21.53 20.58
CA ALA A 56 -21.01 -22.05 19.40
C ALA A 56 -21.64 -23.40 19.75
N SER A 57 -22.88 -23.62 19.34
CA SER A 57 -23.58 -24.88 19.52
C SER A 57 -23.19 -25.85 18.40
N SER A 58 -22.98 -27.12 18.77
CA SER A 58 -22.89 -28.19 17.79
C SER A 58 -23.97 -29.23 18.08
N ILE A 59 -24.71 -29.62 17.05
CA ILE A 59 -25.65 -30.73 17.13
C ILE A 59 -24.88 -31.99 16.80
N LYS A 60 -24.51 -32.76 17.82
CA LYS A 60 -24.00 -34.13 17.66
C LYS A 60 -24.97 -35.07 18.36
N LYS A 61 -25.45 -36.09 17.65
CA LYS A 61 -26.31 -37.16 18.19
C LYS A 61 -27.56 -36.67 18.95
N LYS A 62 -28.26 -35.64 18.45
CA LYS A 62 -29.48 -35.04 19.06
C LYS A 62 -29.29 -34.36 20.43
N GLU A 63 -28.06 -34.18 20.89
CA GLU A 63 -27.75 -33.33 22.06
C GLU A 63 -27.12 -32.02 21.58
N GLU A 64 -27.64 -30.90 22.07
CA GLU A 64 -27.05 -29.58 21.84
C GLU A 64 -25.89 -29.40 22.83
N THR A 65 -24.66 -29.37 22.31
CA THR A 65 -23.48 -29.09 23.12
C THR A 65 -22.96 -27.70 22.78
N LYS A 66 -22.92 -26.82 23.79
CA LYS A 66 -22.27 -25.51 23.68
C LYS A 66 -20.79 -25.66 23.98
N SER A 67 -19.96 -25.26 23.03
CA SER A 67 -18.50 -25.24 23.18
C SER A 67 -18.01 -23.80 23.23
N GLU A 68 -17.15 -23.50 24.19
CA GLU A 68 -16.38 -22.25 24.18
C GLU A 68 -15.22 -22.36 23.18
N ARG A 69 -15.02 -21.30 22.41
CA ARG A 69 -13.98 -21.16 21.40
C ARG A 69 -13.38 -19.77 21.48
N SER A 70 -12.21 -19.60 20.86
CA SER A 70 -11.58 -18.30 20.73
C SER A 70 -11.06 -18.08 19.31
N ILE A 71 -11.00 -16.81 18.92
CA ILE A 71 -10.48 -16.38 17.62
C ILE A 71 -9.68 -15.08 17.80
N SER A 72 -8.65 -14.90 16.97
CA SER A 72 -7.92 -13.63 16.89
C SER A 72 -8.18 -12.97 15.55
N LEU A 73 -8.60 -11.71 15.60
CA LEU A 73 -8.94 -10.89 14.43
C LEU A 73 -8.17 -9.58 14.48
N VAL A 74 -8.10 -8.91 13.33
CA VAL A 74 -7.64 -7.52 13.22
C VAL A 74 -8.86 -6.65 12.97
N ILE A 75 -8.99 -5.58 13.73
CA ILE A 75 -10.02 -4.56 13.53
C ILE A 75 -9.34 -3.27 13.11
N LYS A 76 -9.72 -2.76 11.93
CA LYS A 76 -9.30 -1.46 11.42
C LYS A 76 -10.49 -0.51 11.49
N ALA A 77 -10.33 0.61 12.16
CA ALA A 77 -11.36 1.62 12.31
C ALA A 77 -10.88 2.96 11.75
N GLU A 78 -11.83 3.82 11.38
CA GLU A 78 -11.51 5.20 11.04
C GLU A 78 -10.82 5.92 12.22
N PRO A 79 -9.87 6.85 11.97
CA PRO A 79 -9.12 7.49 13.04
C PRO A 79 -10.02 8.16 14.09
N LEU A 80 -9.65 7.99 15.36
CA LEU A 80 -10.28 8.71 16.48
C LEU A 80 -9.96 10.21 16.44
N ARG A 81 -8.80 10.60 15.88
CA ARG A 81 -8.40 12.00 15.73
C ARG A 81 -9.18 12.67 14.62
N GLU A 82 -9.82 13.80 14.91
CA GLU A 82 -10.76 14.45 14.01
C GLU A 82 -10.12 14.89 12.69
N LEU A 83 -8.90 15.42 12.73
CA LEU A 83 -8.23 15.92 11.52
C LEU A 83 -7.82 14.79 10.58
N SER A 84 -7.24 13.70 11.10
CA SER A 84 -6.96 12.50 10.32
C SER A 84 -8.24 11.90 9.74
N ARG A 85 -9.32 11.87 10.53
CA ARG A 85 -10.64 11.40 10.11
C ARG A 85 -11.19 12.25 8.94
N ASP A 86 -11.05 13.56 8.99
CA ASP A 86 -11.52 14.44 7.92
C ASP A 86 -10.75 14.22 6.61
N ILE A 87 -9.43 14.02 6.68
CA ILE A 87 -8.59 13.68 5.52
C ILE A 87 -9.01 12.34 4.91
N VAL A 88 -9.25 11.32 5.74
CA VAL A 88 -9.72 9.99 5.32
C VAL A 88 -11.09 10.08 4.66
N ARG A 89 -12.00 10.89 5.21
CA ARG A 89 -13.35 11.13 4.66
C ARG A 89 -13.31 11.88 3.35
N GLN A 90 -12.50 12.92 3.24
CA GLN A 90 -12.39 13.74 2.03
C GLN A 90 -11.93 12.91 0.82
N GLN A 91 -11.08 11.92 1.04
CA GLN A 91 -10.53 11.05 0.00
C GLN A 91 -11.24 9.69 -0.11
N ASN A 92 -12.24 9.41 0.73
CA ASN A 92 -12.96 8.13 0.80
C ASN A 92 -12.07 6.88 1.01
N LEU A 93 -10.89 7.03 1.64
CA LEU A 93 -9.88 5.97 1.74
C LEU A 93 -10.41 4.69 2.39
N PHE A 94 -11.18 4.84 3.48
CA PHE A 94 -11.80 3.71 4.16
C PHE A 94 -12.80 2.96 3.26
N LEU A 95 -13.62 3.70 2.51
CA LEU A 95 -14.63 3.10 1.63
C LEU A 95 -13.99 2.43 0.41
N ILE A 96 -12.86 2.96 -0.07
CA ILE A 96 -12.03 2.32 -1.10
C ILE A 96 -11.55 0.96 -0.60
N GLU A 97 -10.94 0.90 0.59
CA GLU A 97 -10.45 -0.35 1.17
C GLU A 97 -11.59 -1.35 1.41
N LEU A 98 -12.72 -0.89 1.98
CA LEU A 98 -13.91 -1.72 2.17
C LEU A 98 -14.37 -2.34 0.85
N LYS A 99 -14.46 -1.54 -0.22
CA LYS A 99 -14.89 -2.01 -1.53
C LYS A 99 -13.91 -3.02 -2.12
N VAL A 100 -12.60 -2.78 -2.00
CA VAL A 100 -11.59 -3.74 -2.48
C VAL A 100 -11.69 -5.06 -1.73
N LEU A 101 -11.71 -5.03 -0.39
CA LEU A 101 -11.73 -6.22 0.44
C LEU A 101 -13.05 -7.01 0.35
N ARG A 102 -14.19 -6.32 0.23
CA ARG A 102 -15.52 -6.94 0.20
C ARG A 102 -15.91 -7.41 -1.20
N ASP A 103 -15.67 -6.59 -2.22
CA ASP A 103 -16.31 -6.76 -3.52
C ASP A 103 -15.33 -7.17 -4.63
N VAL A 104 -14.04 -6.84 -4.49
CA VAL A 104 -13.03 -7.05 -5.56
C VAL A 104 -12.13 -8.25 -5.27
N LEU A 105 -11.42 -8.28 -4.13
CA LEU A 105 -10.48 -9.35 -3.80
C LEU A 105 -11.11 -10.75 -3.77
N PRO A 106 -12.34 -10.95 -3.26
CA PRO A 106 -12.98 -12.26 -3.32
C PRO A 106 -13.18 -12.74 -4.76
N LYS A 107 -13.67 -11.87 -5.66
CA LYS A 107 -13.82 -12.17 -7.08
C LYS A 107 -12.47 -12.49 -7.73
N MET A 108 -11.45 -11.67 -7.48
CA MET A 108 -10.10 -11.91 -8.00
C MET A 108 -9.56 -13.26 -7.55
N LYS A 109 -9.71 -13.60 -6.26
CA LYS A 109 -9.26 -14.88 -5.68
C LYS A 109 -9.92 -16.07 -6.35
N GLU A 110 -11.19 -15.96 -6.74
CA GLU A 110 -11.89 -17.00 -7.52
C GLU A 110 -11.30 -17.18 -8.92
N PHE A 111 -10.87 -16.09 -9.57
CA PHE A 111 -10.20 -16.17 -10.88
C PHE A 111 -8.77 -16.71 -10.79
N VAL A 112 -7.92 -16.11 -9.95
CA VAL A 112 -6.48 -16.42 -9.93
C VAL A 112 -6.12 -17.61 -9.03
N TYR A 113 -7.10 -18.18 -8.32
CA TYR A 113 -6.93 -19.28 -7.36
C TYR A 113 -5.80 -19.03 -6.34
N HIS A 114 -5.60 -17.76 -5.97
CA HIS A 114 -4.51 -17.31 -5.12
C HIS A 114 -5.00 -16.22 -4.17
N GLN A 115 -4.57 -16.29 -2.91
CA GLN A 115 -4.91 -15.24 -1.94
C GLN A 115 -4.06 -14.00 -2.20
N LEU A 116 -4.70 -12.85 -2.43
CA LEU A 116 -4.02 -11.59 -2.74
C LEU A 116 -3.81 -10.70 -1.51
N GLY A 117 -4.76 -10.73 -0.58
CA GLY A 117 -4.75 -9.97 0.67
C GLY A 117 -5.57 -10.66 1.77
N PRO A 118 -5.81 -9.97 2.90
CA PRO A 118 -6.53 -10.55 4.02
C PRO A 118 -8.00 -10.80 3.67
N ASN A 119 -8.56 -11.88 4.21
CA ASN A 119 -10.00 -12.11 4.11
C ASN A 119 -10.75 -11.15 5.06
N LEU A 120 -11.68 -10.38 4.51
CA LEU A 120 -12.65 -9.61 5.28
C LEU A 120 -13.70 -10.56 5.89
N LEU A 121 -13.97 -10.42 7.18
CA LEU A 121 -15.07 -11.12 7.84
C LEU A 121 -16.35 -10.28 7.77
N CYS A 122 -16.23 -9.00 8.09
CA CYS A 122 -17.29 -8.02 7.89
C CYS A 122 -16.70 -6.62 7.77
N GLY A 123 -17.46 -5.73 7.15
CA GLY A 123 -17.14 -4.32 7.05
C GLY A 123 -18.40 -3.47 7.13
N PHE A 124 -18.30 -2.33 7.79
CA PHE A 124 -19.39 -1.41 8.05
C PHE A 124 -19.00 -0.02 7.56
N ASP A 125 -19.97 0.69 6.99
CA ASP A 125 -19.86 2.07 6.56
C ASP A 125 -20.18 3.07 7.67
N ASP A 126 -21.02 2.67 8.65
CA ASP A 126 -21.31 3.44 9.86
C ASP A 126 -21.56 2.53 11.10
N PRO A 127 -20.70 2.56 12.13
CA PRO A 127 -19.37 3.19 12.13
C PRO A 127 -18.44 2.50 11.14
N ARG A 128 -17.46 3.25 10.60
CA ARG A 128 -16.47 2.75 9.64
C ARG A 128 -15.49 1.77 10.31
N ILE A 129 -15.78 0.47 10.19
CA ILE A 129 -15.02 -0.63 10.79
C ILE A 129 -14.82 -1.77 9.80
N LEU A 130 -13.59 -2.28 9.68
CA LEU A 130 -13.23 -3.50 8.97
C LEU A 130 -12.78 -4.55 9.98
N VAL A 131 -13.36 -5.73 9.93
CA VAL A 131 -12.94 -6.89 10.73
C VAL A 131 -12.34 -7.92 9.79
N MET A 132 -11.07 -8.22 9.98
CA MET A 132 -10.25 -9.04 9.08
C MET A 132 -9.59 -10.19 9.83
N GLU A 133 -9.16 -11.20 9.07
CA GLU A 133 -8.34 -12.27 9.63
C GLU A 133 -7.02 -11.73 10.21
N ASN A 134 -6.51 -12.37 11.26
CA ASN A 134 -5.19 -12.05 11.79
C ASN A 134 -4.11 -12.92 11.10
N LEU A 135 -3.35 -12.30 10.18
CA LEU A 135 -2.27 -12.96 9.45
C LEU A 135 -1.07 -13.35 10.32
N ILE A 136 -0.84 -12.69 11.47
CA ILE A 136 0.27 -13.00 12.37
C ILE A 136 0.14 -14.43 12.91
N ASN A 137 -1.08 -14.88 13.20
CA ASN A 137 -1.33 -16.25 13.67
C ASN A 137 -1.07 -17.31 12.58
N ARG A 138 -0.98 -16.91 11.31
CA ARG A 138 -0.59 -17.77 10.18
C ARG A 138 0.92 -17.71 9.89
N GLY A 139 1.70 -17.08 10.77
CA GLY A 139 3.16 -16.96 10.64
C GLY A 139 3.61 -15.87 9.66
N PHE A 140 2.74 -14.91 9.32
CA PHE A 140 3.14 -13.78 8.49
C PHE A 140 3.81 -12.69 9.32
N ILE A 141 4.86 -12.09 8.76
CA ILE A 141 5.65 -11.01 9.36
C ILE A 141 5.84 -9.87 8.36
N MET A 142 6.02 -8.65 8.88
CA MET A 142 6.48 -7.50 8.08
C MET A 142 8.00 -7.42 8.14
N LYS A 143 8.63 -6.93 7.05
CA LYS A 143 10.08 -6.69 7.02
C LYS A 143 10.41 -5.28 7.50
N ASP A 144 11.69 -5.08 7.81
CA ASP A 144 12.20 -3.77 8.20
C ASP A 144 12.31 -2.85 6.97
N ARG A 145 11.48 -1.80 6.93
CA ARG A 145 11.43 -0.84 5.83
C ARG A 145 12.75 -0.11 5.57
N GLN A 146 13.61 0.06 6.58
CA GLN A 146 14.89 0.75 6.43
C GLN A 146 15.98 -0.16 5.84
N LYS A 147 15.86 -1.48 6.07
CA LYS A 147 16.77 -2.47 5.47
C LYS A 147 16.44 -2.74 4.01
N GLY A 148 15.15 -2.76 3.68
CA GLY A 148 14.67 -3.11 2.35
C GLY A 148 14.35 -4.60 2.20
N LEU A 149 14.04 -4.99 0.97
CA LEU A 149 13.74 -6.37 0.57
C LEU A 149 14.87 -6.98 -0.26
N SER A 150 15.25 -8.20 0.07
CA SER A 150 16.17 -8.98 -0.76
C SER A 150 15.56 -9.31 -2.12
N PHE A 151 16.39 -9.77 -3.07
CA PHE A 151 15.95 -10.15 -4.41
C PHE A 151 14.79 -11.16 -4.39
N GLU A 152 14.88 -12.17 -3.52
CA GLU A 152 13.85 -13.22 -3.38
C GLU A 152 12.50 -12.67 -2.90
N HIS A 153 12.53 -11.71 -1.96
CA HIS A 153 11.32 -11.02 -1.50
C HIS A 153 10.72 -10.16 -2.60
N CYS A 154 11.57 -9.40 -3.31
CA CYS A 154 11.14 -8.58 -4.44
C CYS A 154 10.50 -9.44 -5.54
N ARG A 155 11.07 -10.61 -5.84
CA ARG A 155 10.50 -11.56 -6.82
C ARG A 155 9.07 -11.92 -6.45
N LEU A 156 8.82 -12.32 -5.21
CA LEU A 156 7.47 -12.72 -4.78
C LEU A 156 6.47 -11.56 -4.83
N VAL A 157 6.87 -10.35 -4.43
CA VAL A 157 5.98 -9.18 -4.49
C VAL A 157 5.63 -8.82 -5.93
N ILE A 158 6.61 -8.83 -6.84
CA ILE A 158 6.39 -8.56 -8.26
C ILE A 158 5.42 -9.58 -8.88
N GLN A 159 5.56 -10.86 -8.53
CA GLN A 159 4.61 -11.89 -8.97
C GLN A 159 3.22 -11.67 -8.36
N GLN A 160 3.14 -11.23 -7.10
CA GLN A 160 1.87 -10.95 -6.44
C GLN A 160 1.14 -9.75 -7.05
N LEU A 161 1.86 -8.67 -7.37
CA LEU A 161 1.34 -7.53 -8.11
C LEU A 161 0.86 -7.95 -9.51
N ALA A 162 1.62 -8.78 -10.23
CA ALA A 162 1.19 -9.29 -11.52
C ALA A 162 -0.12 -10.10 -11.44
N ARG A 163 -0.31 -10.91 -10.39
CA ARG A 163 -1.56 -11.65 -10.14
C ARG A 163 -2.72 -10.73 -9.77
N LEU A 164 -2.48 -9.73 -8.91
CA LEU A 164 -3.47 -8.69 -8.57
C LEU A 164 -3.94 -7.97 -9.85
N HIS A 165 -2.99 -7.54 -10.66
CA HIS A 165 -3.24 -6.82 -11.92
C HIS A 165 -4.01 -7.69 -12.92
N ALA A 166 -3.60 -8.95 -13.14
CA ALA A 166 -4.33 -9.90 -13.99
C ALA A 166 -5.76 -10.13 -13.50
N GLY A 167 -5.93 -10.38 -12.19
CA GLY A 167 -7.24 -10.56 -11.57
C GLY A 167 -8.13 -9.34 -11.75
N SER A 168 -7.57 -8.12 -11.71
CA SER A 168 -8.34 -6.90 -11.92
C SER A 168 -8.90 -6.77 -13.34
N VAL A 169 -8.15 -7.26 -14.33
CA VAL A 169 -8.61 -7.30 -15.72
C VAL A 169 -9.79 -8.25 -15.86
N ALA A 170 -9.72 -9.44 -15.26
CA ALA A 170 -10.83 -10.40 -15.28
C ALA A 170 -12.09 -9.84 -14.60
N VAL A 171 -11.93 -9.15 -13.45
CA VAL A 171 -13.07 -8.50 -12.78
C VAL A 171 -13.64 -7.36 -13.64
N LEU A 172 -12.80 -6.51 -14.23
CA LEU A 172 -13.22 -5.43 -15.13
C LEU A 172 -14.04 -5.98 -16.31
N GLU A 173 -13.60 -7.07 -16.94
CA GLU A 173 -14.31 -7.67 -18.08
C GLU A 173 -15.70 -8.22 -17.73
N LYS A 174 -15.95 -8.54 -16.46
CA LYS A 174 -17.22 -9.08 -15.96
C LYS A 174 -18.12 -8.03 -15.33
N ASP A 175 -17.52 -7.07 -14.63
CA ASP A 175 -18.20 -6.04 -13.85
C ASP A 175 -17.41 -4.73 -13.97
N PRO A 176 -17.52 -3.99 -15.10
CA PRO A 176 -16.70 -2.80 -15.31
C PRO A 176 -16.89 -1.73 -14.22
N GLN A 177 -18.14 -1.55 -13.78
CA GLN A 177 -18.53 -0.51 -12.82
C GLN A 177 -17.81 -0.64 -11.46
N ILE A 178 -17.47 -1.86 -11.04
CA ILE A 178 -16.74 -2.05 -9.79
C ILE A 178 -15.31 -1.47 -9.90
N ILE A 179 -14.62 -1.70 -11.02
CA ILE A 179 -13.22 -1.29 -11.21
C ILE A 179 -13.13 0.18 -11.62
N GLU A 180 -14.03 0.65 -12.49
CA GLU A 180 -14.06 2.05 -12.93
C GLU A 180 -14.35 3.03 -11.79
N SER A 181 -14.97 2.56 -10.70
CA SER A 181 -15.17 3.38 -9.50
C SER A 181 -13.89 3.77 -8.75
N PHE A 182 -12.75 3.18 -9.12
CA PHE A 182 -11.42 3.52 -8.59
C PHE A 182 -10.65 4.46 -9.54
N ILE A 183 -11.31 5.08 -10.51
CA ILE A 183 -10.73 6.19 -11.27
C ILE A 183 -10.66 7.41 -10.35
N ASP A 184 -9.54 8.15 -10.41
CA ASP A 184 -9.30 9.35 -9.60
C ASP A 184 -9.36 9.10 -8.08
N THR A 185 -8.74 7.98 -7.66
CA THR A 185 -8.46 7.62 -6.26
C THR A 185 -6.96 7.48 -6.02
N GLY A 186 -6.55 7.02 -4.83
CA GLY A 186 -5.15 6.80 -4.47
C GLY A 186 -4.43 8.04 -3.95
N ILE A 187 -3.13 7.87 -3.68
CA ILE A 187 -2.29 8.79 -2.89
C ILE A 187 -2.16 10.20 -3.48
N VAL A 188 -2.17 10.34 -4.82
CA VAL A 188 -2.05 11.61 -5.55
C VAL A 188 -3.21 11.82 -6.52
N SER A 189 -4.44 11.49 -6.10
CA SER A 189 -5.68 11.82 -6.82
C SER A 189 -5.92 13.34 -6.90
N THR A 190 -6.92 13.77 -7.69
CA THR A 190 -7.33 15.19 -7.73
C THR A 190 -7.87 15.70 -6.38
N LYS A 191 -8.25 14.78 -5.48
CA LYS A 191 -8.71 15.06 -4.11
C LYS A 191 -7.56 15.10 -3.08
N CYS A 192 -6.32 14.89 -3.54
CA CYS A 192 -5.14 14.93 -2.68
C CYS A 192 -5.06 16.29 -1.94
N PRO A 193 -4.82 16.30 -0.61
CA PRO A 193 -4.72 17.54 0.15
C PRO A 193 -3.62 18.47 -0.41
N LYS A 194 -3.93 19.76 -0.57
CA LYS A 194 -2.95 20.76 -1.03
C LYS A 194 -1.69 20.79 -0.18
N ALA A 195 -1.81 20.54 1.12
CA ALA A 195 -0.67 20.44 2.03
C ALA A 195 0.25 19.24 1.71
N PHE A 196 -0.30 18.13 1.22
CA PHE A 196 0.50 16.98 0.78
C PHE A 196 1.28 17.30 -0.49
N ILE A 197 0.62 17.95 -1.46
CA ILE A 197 1.28 18.47 -2.66
C ILE A 197 2.40 19.46 -2.28
N ARG A 198 2.12 20.38 -1.36
CA ARG A 198 3.13 21.33 -0.87
C ARG A 198 4.32 20.64 -0.19
N MET A 199 4.07 19.59 0.60
CA MET A 199 5.13 18.75 1.17
C MET A 199 6.02 18.16 0.09
N MET A 200 5.46 17.64 -1.00
CA MET A 200 6.25 17.09 -2.11
C MET A 200 7.20 18.14 -2.70
N GLU A 201 6.69 19.35 -2.95
CA GLU A 201 7.47 20.46 -3.51
C GLU A 201 8.62 20.88 -2.59
N VAL A 202 8.30 21.10 -1.30
CA VAL A 202 9.27 21.57 -0.29
C VAL A 202 10.32 20.50 -0.01
N SER A 203 9.92 19.23 0.12
CA SER A 203 10.85 18.11 0.28
C SER A 203 11.81 18.02 -0.90
N LEU A 204 11.31 18.05 -2.14
CA LEU A 204 12.16 17.93 -3.31
C LEU A 204 13.16 19.08 -3.42
N LEU A 205 12.70 20.31 -3.16
CA LEU A 205 13.57 21.49 -3.17
C LEU A 205 14.67 21.42 -2.10
N ARG A 206 14.32 21.01 -0.88
CA ARG A 206 15.29 20.83 0.22
C ARG A 206 16.34 19.78 -0.12
N ILE A 207 15.91 18.63 -0.62
CA ILE A 207 16.79 17.55 -1.03
C ILE A 207 17.73 18.02 -2.15
N ALA A 208 17.19 18.69 -3.16
CA ALA A 208 17.97 19.18 -4.29
C ALA A 208 19.03 20.22 -3.86
N ASN A 209 18.67 21.16 -2.98
CA ASN A 209 19.59 22.15 -2.45
C ASN A 209 20.73 21.52 -1.64
N GLU A 210 20.46 20.44 -0.90
CA GLU A 210 21.51 19.74 -0.15
C GLU A 210 22.43 18.96 -1.10
N ILE A 211 21.87 18.23 -2.07
CA ILE A 211 22.66 17.53 -3.11
C ILE A 211 23.54 18.52 -3.89
N GLN A 212 23.08 19.75 -4.13
CA GLN A 212 23.85 20.77 -4.84
C GLN A 212 25.16 21.12 -4.12
N ARG A 213 25.24 20.93 -2.80
CA ARG A 213 26.44 21.18 -2.00
C ARG A 213 27.47 20.05 -2.08
N TRP A 214 27.10 18.89 -2.60
CA TRP A 214 28.00 17.75 -2.71
C TRP A 214 29.02 17.96 -3.84
N SER A 215 30.26 17.53 -3.60
CA SER A 215 31.34 17.66 -4.57
C SER A 215 31.17 16.67 -5.73
N SER A 216 30.80 17.16 -6.92
CA SER A 216 30.96 16.55 -8.26
C SER A 216 29.93 17.15 -9.22
N GLU A 217 30.30 17.28 -10.49
CA GLU A 217 29.41 17.74 -11.56
C GLU A 217 28.12 16.91 -11.67
N LYS A 218 28.19 15.59 -11.40
CA LYS A 218 27.01 14.71 -11.47
C LYS A 218 25.92 15.10 -10.47
N TYR A 219 26.30 15.59 -9.29
CA TYR A 219 25.36 16.05 -8.27
C TYR A 219 24.82 17.44 -8.61
N THR A 220 25.67 18.35 -9.08
CA THR A 220 25.23 19.67 -9.54
C THR A 220 24.21 19.59 -10.68
N SER A 221 24.47 18.73 -11.67
CA SER A 221 23.55 18.50 -12.80
C SER A 221 22.20 17.95 -12.31
N ALA A 222 22.21 16.91 -11.48
CA ALA A 222 20.99 16.34 -10.91
C ALA A 222 20.21 17.34 -10.05
N ALA A 223 20.90 18.06 -9.16
CA ALA A 223 20.29 19.07 -8.29
C ALA A 223 19.61 20.17 -9.09
N ASN A 224 20.24 20.70 -10.14
CA ASN A 224 19.66 21.75 -10.99
C ASN A 224 18.35 21.29 -11.64
N LYS A 225 18.28 20.04 -12.12
CA LYS A 225 17.04 19.47 -12.67
C LYS A 225 15.98 19.30 -11.57
N LEU A 226 16.34 18.77 -10.40
CA LEU A 226 15.42 18.59 -9.28
C LEU A 226 14.86 19.93 -8.75
N ILE A 227 15.68 20.98 -8.66
CA ILE A 227 15.23 22.35 -8.32
C ILE A 227 14.22 22.85 -9.34
N LYS A 228 14.45 22.63 -10.64
CA LYS A 228 13.50 23.01 -11.69
C LYS A 228 12.20 22.21 -11.61
N LEU A 229 12.26 20.95 -11.21
CA LEU A 229 11.10 20.08 -11.05
C LEU A 229 10.26 20.40 -9.83
N SER A 230 10.88 20.85 -8.72
CA SER A 230 10.23 20.96 -7.42
C SER A 230 8.91 21.76 -7.41
N PRO A 231 8.72 22.87 -8.15
CA PRO A 231 7.45 23.60 -8.14
C PRO A 231 6.31 22.87 -8.88
N THR A 232 6.61 21.82 -9.64
CA THR A 232 5.65 21.12 -10.51
C THR A 232 5.52 19.62 -10.19
N ILE A 233 6.28 19.11 -9.20
CA ILE A 233 6.27 17.69 -8.85
C ILE A 233 4.86 17.19 -8.51
N GLY A 234 4.07 18.00 -7.80
CA GLY A 234 2.71 17.68 -7.40
C GLY A 234 1.77 17.49 -8.59
N THR A 235 1.63 18.52 -9.41
CA THR A 235 0.75 18.49 -10.59
C THR A 235 1.18 17.40 -11.58
N ARG A 236 2.48 17.24 -11.83
CA ARG A 236 2.98 16.16 -12.69
C ARG A 236 2.72 14.76 -12.13
N CYS A 237 2.69 14.59 -10.81
CA CYS A 237 2.33 13.31 -10.19
C CYS A 237 0.82 13.01 -10.33
N ILE A 238 -0.04 14.02 -10.20
CA ILE A 238 -1.47 13.90 -10.50
C ILE A 238 -1.63 13.49 -11.98
N ASP A 239 -0.92 14.15 -12.90
CA ASP A 239 -0.97 13.81 -14.33
C ASP A 239 -0.48 12.37 -14.61
N ALA A 240 0.55 11.91 -13.90
CA ALA A 240 1.04 10.54 -14.01
C ALA A 240 0.02 9.49 -13.50
N TYR A 241 -0.86 9.87 -12.57
CA TYR A 241 -1.92 9.02 -12.04
C TYR A 241 -3.13 8.91 -12.96
N ASN A 242 -3.34 9.90 -13.83
CA ASN A 242 -4.50 9.96 -14.70
C ASN A 242 -4.70 8.65 -15.47
N TYR A 243 -5.95 8.20 -15.43
CA TYR A 243 -6.42 7.09 -16.24
C TYR A 243 -6.31 7.45 -17.73
N ASP A 244 -5.74 6.54 -18.51
CA ASP A 244 -5.60 6.66 -19.95
C ASP A 244 -6.24 5.44 -20.61
N VAL A 245 -7.33 5.67 -21.34
CA VAL A 245 -8.13 4.60 -21.96
C VAL A 245 -7.35 3.84 -23.04
N ASP A 246 -6.34 4.48 -23.64
CA ASP A 246 -5.53 3.88 -24.71
C ASP A 246 -4.39 3.01 -24.16
N GLU A 247 -4.13 3.06 -22.86
CA GLU A 247 -3.11 2.24 -22.19
C GLU A 247 -3.68 1.00 -21.52
N PHE A 248 -2.82 0.03 -21.24
CA PHE A 248 -3.15 -1.10 -20.40
C PHE A 248 -3.32 -0.66 -18.93
N CYS A 249 -4.56 -0.60 -18.45
CA CYS A 249 -4.90 -0.21 -17.07
C CYS A 249 -5.43 -1.38 -16.25
N VAL A 250 -5.11 -1.34 -14.96
CA VAL A 250 -5.41 -2.35 -13.94
C VAL A 250 -5.78 -1.66 -12.63
N LEU A 251 -6.40 -2.40 -11.71
CA LEU A 251 -6.52 -1.94 -10.34
C LEU A 251 -5.17 -2.14 -9.63
N ASN A 252 -4.49 -1.03 -9.36
CA ASN A 252 -3.26 -1.00 -8.57
C ASN A 252 -3.62 -1.09 -7.08
N HIS A 253 -2.70 -1.61 -6.28
CA HIS A 253 -2.68 -1.47 -4.82
C HIS A 253 -2.54 0.01 -4.43
N GLY A 254 -1.70 0.78 -5.13
CA GLY A 254 -1.51 2.22 -4.98
C GLY A 254 -0.62 2.66 -3.82
N ASP A 255 -0.37 1.76 -2.85
CA ASP A 255 0.60 1.96 -1.76
C ASP A 255 1.36 0.65 -1.44
N CYS A 256 1.97 0.03 -2.45
CA CYS A 256 2.68 -1.26 -2.29
C CYS A 256 4.11 -1.06 -1.73
N TRP A 257 4.22 -0.69 -0.46
CA TRP A 257 5.51 -0.57 0.27
C TRP A 257 5.66 -1.60 1.38
N ILE A 258 6.87 -1.73 1.96
CA ILE A 258 7.23 -2.81 2.90
C ILE A 258 6.26 -2.98 4.07
N ASN A 259 5.72 -1.90 4.64
CA ASN A 259 4.78 -2.00 5.76
C ASN A 259 3.40 -2.57 5.35
N ASN A 260 3.11 -2.59 4.05
CA ASN A 260 1.89 -3.17 3.48
C ASN A 260 2.15 -4.57 2.88
N LEU A 261 3.31 -5.15 3.15
CA LEU A 261 3.72 -6.48 2.69
C LEU A 261 3.93 -7.41 3.86
N MET A 262 3.10 -8.44 3.93
CA MET A 262 3.21 -9.49 4.94
C MET A 262 3.76 -10.76 4.29
N PHE A 263 4.89 -11.25 4.79
CA PHE A 263 5.59 -12.43 4.27
C PHE A 263 5.49 -13.61 5.22
N ARG A 264 5.38 -14.81 4.67
CA ARG A 264 5.66 -16.05 5.38
C ARG A 264 6.99 -16.60 4.87
N GLU A 265 7.89 -16.95 5.78
CA GLU A 265 9.25 -17.40 5.46
C GLU A 265 9.47 -18.85 5.88
N ASN A 266 10.43 -19.53 5.25
CA ASN A 266 10.93 -20.82 5.71
C ASN A 266 11.94 -20.64 6.86
N GLU A 267 12.41 -21.75 7.43
CA GLU A 267 13.39 -21.76 8.54
C GLU A 267 14.72 -21.06 8.20
N LYS A 268 15.03 -20.85 6.91
CA LYS A 268 16.22 -20.14 6.43
C LYS A 268 15.99 -18.65 6.20
N GLY A 269 14.80 -18.14 6.50
CA GLY A 269 14.41 -16.74 6.24
C GLY A 269 14.15 -16.43 4.76
N GLN A 270 13.94 -17.45 3.91
CA GLN A 270 13.56 -17.25 2.52
C GLN A 270 12.04 -17.12 2.42
N PRO A 271 11.52 -16.17 1.64
CA PRO A 271 10.09 -15.93 1.57
C PRO A 271 9.42 -17.04 0.74
N ILE A 272 8.29 -17.54 1.25
CA ILE A 272 7.47 -18.59 0.64
C ILE A 272 6.21 -17.97 0.04
N GLU A 273 5.63 -17.00 0.74
CA GLU A 273 4.33 -16.42 0.43
C GLU A 273 4.33 -14.95 0.83
N VAL A 274 3.60 -14.13 0.07
CA VAL A 274 3.38 -12.72 0.39
C VAL A 274 1.90 -12.37 0.21
N LEU A 275 1.37 -11.60 1.15
CA LEU A 275 0.05 -10.99 1.06
C LEU A 275 0.21 -9.48 1.13
N LEU A 276 -0.53 -8.78 0.27
CA LEU A 276 -0.61 -7.31 0.32
C LEU A 276 -1.74 -6.93 1.27
N VAL A 277 -1.50 -5.98 2.15
CA VAL A 277 -2.48 -5.45 3.11
C VAL A 277 -2.63 -3.95 2.91
N ASP A 278 -3.71 -3.36 3.43
CA ASP A 278 -3.97 -1.92 3.35
C ASP A 278 -4.20 -1.40 1.91
N TYR A 279 -5.36 -1.76 1.35
CA TYR A 279 -5.78 -1.38 -0.01
C TYR A 279 -6.45 0.01 -0.08
N GLN A 280 -6.24 0.87 0.91
CA GLN A 280 -6.93 2.17 1.00
C GLN A 280 -6.57 3.15 -0.12
N MET A 281 -5.43 2.92 -0.79
CA MET A 281 -4.93 3.74 -1.90
C MET A 281 -5.18 3.12 -3.28
N ALA A 282 -6.00 2.08 -3.38
CA ALA A 282 -6.25 1.40 -4.65
C ALA A 282 -6.75 2.38 -5.72
N VAL A 283 -6.22 2.25 -6.94
CA VAL A 283 -6.48 3.16 -8.07
C VAL A 283 -6.48 2.41 -9.40
N TYR A 284 -7.46 2.69 -10.24
CA TYR A 284 -7.57 2.14 -11.58
C TYR A 284 -6.82 3.01 -12.60
N THR A 285 -5.63 2.57 -12.99
CA THR A 285 -4.73 3.27 -13.93
C THR A 285 -3.63 2.32 -14.43
N SER A 286 -2.58 2.83 -15.07
CA SER A 286 -1.44 2.02 -15.53
C SER A 286 -0.81 1.19 -14.39
N PRO A 287 -0.42 -0.09 -14.62
CA PRO A 287 0.26 -0.93 -13.62
C PRO A 287 1.61 -0.38 -13.17
N VAL A 288 2.14 0.57 -13.94
CA VAL A 288 3.42 1.23 -13.70
C VAL A 288 3.41 2.00 -12.38
N ILE A 289 2.25 2.41 -11.87
CA ILE A 289 2.14 3.08 -10.57
C ILE A 289 2.68 2.18 -9.46
N ASP A 290 2.18 0.95 -9.33
CA ASP A 290 2.69 0.02 -8.32
C ASP A 290 4.16 -0.35 -8.57
N LEU A 291 4.56 -0.56 -9.84
CA LEU A 291 5.93 -0.95 -10.17
C LEU A 291 6.95 0.14 -9.83
N LEU A 292 6.69 1.38 -10.22
CA LEU A 292 7.57 2.51 -9.89
C LEU A 292 7.59 2.80 -8.40
N TYR A 293 6.47 2.65 -7.70
CA TYR A 293 6.42 2.82 -6.26
C TYR A 293 7.28 1.75 -5.56
N PHE A 294 7.00 0.48 -5.83
CA PHE A 294 7.66 -0.65 -5.19
C PHE A 294 9.17 -0.67 -5.47
N LEU A 295 9.59 -0.59 -6.74
CA LEU A 295 11.01 -0.72 -7.12
C LEU A 295 11.88 0.43 -6.60
N ASN A 296 11.33 1.64 -6.48
CA ASN A 296 12.08 2.78 -5.96
C ASN A 296 12.15 2.82 -4.42
N ILE A 297 11.19 2.22 -3.70
CA ILE A 297 11.15 2.29 -2.23
C ILE A 297 11.67 1.00 -1.56
N CYS A 298 11.30 -0.17 -2.07
CA CYS A 298 11.39 -1.42 -1.29
C CYS A 298 12.68 -2.23 -1.43
N PRO A 299 13.29 -2.39 -2.63
CA PRO A 299 14.49 -3.20 -2.78
C PRO A 299 15.65 -2.73 -1.90
N GLU A 300 16.36 -3.68 -1.29
CA GLU A 300 17.64 -3.49 -0.59
C GLU A 300 18.63 -2.71 -1.46
N PHE A 301 19.56 -1.99 -0.81
CA PHE A 301 20.52 -1.11 -1.48
C PHE A 301 21.26 -1.79 -2.67
N HIS A 302 21.66 -3.04 -2.54
CA HIS A 302 22.40 -3.78 -3.58
C HIS A 302 21.49 -4.44 -4.64
N VAL A 303 20.18 -4.46 -4.41
CA VAL A 303 19.18 -4.98 -5.38
C VAL A 303 18.66 -3.84 -6.24
N LYS A 304 18.48 -2.66 -5.63
CA LYS A 304 17.89 -1.47 -6.26
C LYS A 304 18.69 -1.04 -7.49
N TYR A 305 17.99 -0.81 -8.60
CA TYR A 305 18.49 -0.43 -9.93
C TYR A 305 19.30 -1.48 -10.69
N ASP A 306 19.91 -2.44 -9.99
CA ASP A 306 20.77 -3.45 -10.61
C ASP A 306 19.95 -4.59 -11.26
N ASN A 307 18.66 -4.73 -10.89
CA ASN A 307 17.79 -5.85 -11.29
C ASN A 307 16.46 -5.40 -11.92
N ASP A 308 16.28 -4.12 -12.22
CA ASP A 308 14.97 -3.58 -12.64
C ASP A 308 14.43 -4.28 -13.89
N ASP A 309 15.28 -4.49 -14.91
CA ASP A 309 14.87 -5.19 -16.14
C ASP A 309 14.43 -6.63 -15.87
N ASP A 310 15.05 -7.32 -14.91
CA ASP A 310 14.68 -8.69 -14.57
C ASP A 310 13.35 -8.73 -13.80
N PHE A 311 13.10 -7.76 -12.92
CA PHE A 311 11.79 -7.59 -12.29
C PHE A 311 10.70 -7.24 -13.30
N LEU A 312 10.97 -6.41 -14.31
CA LEU A 312 10.00 -6.09 -15.36
C LEU A 312 9.69 -7.31 -16.25
N LYS A 313 10.71 -8.10 -16.61
CA LYS A 313 10.51 -9.37 -17.36
C LYS A 313 9.66 -10.35 -16.56
N LEU A 314 9.98 -10.51 -15.28
CA LEU A 314 9.23 -11.38 -14.37
C LEU A 314 7.79 -10.93 -14.23
N TYR A 315 7.57 -9.64 -13.97
CA TYR A 315 6.23 -9.05 -13.88
C TYR A 315 5.42 -9.37 -15.13
N LEU A 316 5.98 -9.09 -16.31
CA LEU A 316 5.30 -9.26 -17.57
C LEU A 316 4.99 -10.73 -17.86
N HIS A 317 5.94 -11.62 -17.60
CA HIS A 317 5.76 -13.05 -17.73
C HIS A 317 4.63 -13.57 -16.83
N THR A 318 4.67 -13.25 -15.53
CA THR A 318 3.62 -13.67 -14.59
C THR A 318 2.26 -13.08 -14.93
N LEU A 319 2.21 -11.82 -15.39
CA LEU A 319 0.97 -11.18 -15.83
C LEU A 319 0.39 -11.92 -17.05
N GLN A 320 1.22 -12.19 -18.06
CA GLN A 320 0.83 -12.91 -19.28
C GLN A 320 0.32 -14.32 -18.99
N GLU A 321 1.06 -15.09 -18.18
CA GLU A 321 0.64 -16.44 -17.78
C GLU A 321 -0.66 -16.41 -16.98
N THR A 322 -0.78 -15.51 -16.01
CA THR A 322 -1.99 -15.42 -15.17
C THR A 322 -3.20 -15.02 -16.00
N MET A 323 -3.08 -13.99 -16.84
CA MET A 323 -4.17 -13.56 -17.73
C MET A 323 -4.61 -14.65 -18.71
N LYS A 324 -3.65 -15.41 -19.25
CA LYS A 324 -3.94 -16.57 -20.10
C LYS A 324 -4.69 -17.66 -19.33
N ASN A 325 -4.27 -17.97 -18.11
CA ASN A 325 -4.86 -19.04 -17.30
C ASN A 325 -6.28 -18.72 -16.81
N ILE A 326 -6.66 -17.43 -16.76
CA ILE A 326 -8.00 -16.98 -16.36
C ILE A 326 -8.84 -16.50 -17.55
N ASP A 327 -8.39 -16.79 -18.78
CA ASP A 327 -9.08 -16.48 -20.05
C ASP A 327 -9.46 -14.99 -20.24
N CYS A 328 -8.58 -14.06 -19.84
CA CYS A 328 -8.78 -12.64 -20.10
C CYS A 328 -8.82 -12.36 -21.62
N LYS A 329 -9.80 -11.56 -22.07
CA LYS A 329 -9.92 -11.12 -23.46
C LYS A 329 -8.93 -10.01 -23.80
N ARG A 330 -8.67 -9.11 -22.86
CA ARG A 330 -7.70 -8.02 -23.02
C ARG A 330 -6.30 -8.62 -23.11
N LYS A 331 -5.51 -8.14 -24.08
CA LYS A 331 -4.12 -8.55 -24.21
C LYS A 331 -3.24 -7.84 -23.17
N PRO A 332 -2.27 -8.54 -22.56
CA PRO A 332 -1.24 -7.90 -21.75
C PRO A 332 -0.36 -6.98 -22.62
N PRO A 333 0.31 -5.97 -22.02
CA PRO A 333 1.20 -5.08 -22.76
C PRO A 333 2.43 -5.83 -23.28
N THR A 334 3.17 -5.25 -24.22
CA THR A 334 4.54 -5.68 -24.54
C THR A 334 5.56 -5.04 -23.59
N MET A 335 6.82 -5.50 -23.65
CA MET A 335 7.91 -4.88 -22.88
C MET A 335 8.13 -3.42 -23.32
N GLU A 336 8.01 -3.14 -24.61
CA GLU A 336 8.14 -1.79 -25.18
C GLU A 336 7.04 -0.88 -24.64
N GLN A 337 5.78 -1.33 -24.69
CA GLN A 337 4.65 -0.57 -24.13
C GLN A 337 4.79 -0.33 -22.63
N LEU A 338 5.28 -1.32 -21.88
CA LEU A 338 5.53 -1.18 -20.45
C LEU A 338 6.64 -0.16 -20.17
N LYS A 339 7.75 -0.19 -20.94
CA LYS A 339 8.86 0.78 -20.81
C LYS A 339 8.43 2.19 -21.23
N GLU A 340 7.59 2.33 -22.24
CA GLU A 340 7.00 3.61 -22.63
C GLU A 340 6.10 4.18 -21.52
N ALA A 341 5.24 3.34 -20.93
CA ALA A 341 4.40 3.75 -19.80
C ALA A 341 5.23 4.14 -18.56
N ILE A 342 6.35 3.45 -18.29
CA ILE A 342 7.35 3.82 -17.27
C ILE A 342 7.93 5.19 -17.58
N HIS A 343 8.40 5.41 -18.81
CA HIS A 343 9.00 6.68 -19.21
C HIS A 343 8.00 7.85 -19.09
N LYS A 344 6.74 7.65 -19.50
CA LYS A 344 5.66 8.64 -19.36
C LYS A 344 5.41 9.02 -17.90
N ARG A 345 5.54 8.08 -16.97
CA ARG A 345 5.26 8.25 -15.53
C ARG A 345 6.51 8.38 -14.65
N ARG A 346 7.68 8.59 -15.24
CA ARG A 346 8.98 8.65 -14.55
C ARG A 346 9.01 9.67 -13.39
N ILE A 347 8.22 10.74 -13.47
CA ILE A 347 8.10 11.73 -12.38
C ILE A 347 7.59 11.10 -11.07
N TYR A 348 6.77 10.05 -11.18
CA TYR A 348 6.27 9.32 -10.01
C TYR A 348 7.39 8.55 -9.29
N ALA A 349 8.44 8.12 -10.02
CA ALA A 349 9.65 7.56 -9.40
C ALA A 349 10.47 8.60 -8.63
N VAL A 350 10.44 9.87 -9.06
CA VAL A 350 11.06 10.98 -8.31
C VAL A 350 10.31 11.21 -7.00
N PHE A 351 8.97 11.21 -7.05
CA PHE A 351 8.16 11.29 -5.84
C PHE A 351 8.37 10.09 -4.91
N SER A 352 8.25 8.85 -5.40
CA SER A 352 8.37 7.66 -4.56
C SER A 352 9.81 7.47 -4.04
N GLY A 353 10.81 7.59 -4.92
CA GLY A 353 12.22 7.34 -4.59
C GLY A 353 12.94 8.50 -3.92
N VAL A 354 12.80 9.73 -4.42
CA VAL A 354 13.55 10.88 -3.87
C VAL A 354 12.78 11.49 -2.70
N VAL A 355 11.48 11.74 -2.84
CA VAL A 355 10.70 12.39 -1.77
C VAL A 355 10.33 11.40 -0.66
N LEU A 356 9.57 10.35 -0.97
CA LEU A 356 9.05 9.46 0.06
C LEU A 356 10.12 8.55 0.67
N TYR A 357 10.92 7.85 -0.15
CA TYR A 357 11.87 6.88 0.39
C TYR A 357 12.96 7.55 1.25
N LEU A 358 13.54 8.67 0.82
CA LEU A 358 14.50 9.40 1.67
C LEU A 358 13.85 9.90 2.97
N ARG A 359 12.58 10.31 2.92
CA ARG A 359 11.81 10.65 4.12
C ARG A 359 11.64 9.44 5.05
N MET A 360 11.33 8.26 4.52
CA MET A 360 11.21 7.01 5.29
C MET A 360 12.53 6.56 5.91
N MET A 361 13.66 6.94 5.31
CA MET A 361 15.01 6.72 5.84
C MET A 361 15.40 7.76 6.90
N GLY A 362 14.60 8.79 7.18
CA GLY A 362 14.94 9.78 8.20
C GLY A 362 15.11 9.18 9.60
N SER A 363 15.84 9.89 10.45
CA SER A 363 16.00 9.53 11.86
C SER A 363 14.64 9.61 12.58
N LYS A 364 14.49 8.87 13.70
CA LYS A 364 13.25 8.94 14.50
C LYS A 364 13.07 10.34 15.11
N GLU A 365 14.18 11.00 15.42
CA GLU A 365 14.24 12.34 16.01
C GLU A 365 13.78 13.43 15.04
N ASP A 366 13.97 13.23 13.74
CA ASP A 366 13.55 14.14 12.67
C ASP A 366 12.20 13.75 12.04
N THR A 367 11.61 12.62 12.46
CA THR A 367 10.33 12.15 11.93
C THR A 367 9.21 13.07 12.40
N GLU A 368 8.65 13.85 11.47
CA GLU A 368 7.51 14.72 11.74
C GLU A 368 6.22 13.89 11.86
N ASP A 369 5.33 14.29 12.78
CA ASP A 369 3.97 13.76 12.83
C ASP A 369 3.21 14.21 11.58
N PHE A 370 2.68 13.24 10.83
CA PHE A 370 2.10 13.50 9.51
C PHE A 370 0.81 14.34 9.58
N GLU A 371 0.04 14.21 10.67
CA GLU A 371 -1.15 15.02 10.92
C GLU A 371 -0.76 16.47 11.12
N GLU A 372 0.22 16.72 11.98
CA GLU A 372 0.76 18.06 12.24
C GLU A 372 1.34 18.70 10.97
N LEU A 373 2.08 17.92 10.17
CA LEU A 373 2.64 18.39 8.92
C LEU A 373 1.57 18.86 7.93
N LEU A 374 0.51 18.06 7.74
CA LEU A 374 -0.52 18.38 6.76
C LEU A 374 -1.48 19.46 7.24
N THR A 375 -1.74 19.56 8.54
CA THR A 375 -2.79 20.44 9.06
C THR A 375 -2.29 21.74 9.67
N LYS A 376 -1.17 21.70 10.40
CA LYS A 376 -0.62 22.89 11.07
C LYS A 376 0.49 23.53 10.25
N LEU A 377 1.39 22.72 9.69
CA LEU A 377 2.49 23.20 8.86
C LEU A 377 2.09 23.40 7.40
N LEU A 378 0.89 22.93 7.01
CA LEU A 378 0.36 23.08 5.64
C LEU A 378 1.32 22.56 4.56
N GLY A 379 2.07 21.50 4.89
CA GLY A 379 3.08 20.90 4.00
C GLY A 379 4.47 21.52 4.07
N GLU A 380 4.68 22.58 4.86
CA GLU A 380 6.00 23.18 5.09
C GLU A 380 6.84 22.30 6.03
N THR A 381 7.38 21.22 5.46
CA THR A 381 8.25 20.28 6.17
C THR A 381 9.61 20.88 6.47
N LYS A 382 10.12 20.58 7.67
CA LYS A 382 11.46 20.95 8.13
C LYS A 382 12.40 19.75 8.22
N MET A 383 11.91 18.56 7.84
CA MET A 383 12.65 17.32 7.92
C MET A 383 13.93 17.38 7.09
N ASP A 384 15.05 17.07 7.75
CA ASP A 384 16.35 16.94 7.12
C ASP A 384 16.68 15.45 6.98
N VAL A 385 16.32 14.89 5.83
CA VAL A 385 16.47 13.45 5.55
C VAL A 385 17.92 13.00 5.56
N PHE A 386 18.88 13.91 5.36
CA PHE A 386 20.31 13.61 5.26
C PHE A 386 21.04 13.59 6.61
N ARG A 387 20.35 13.87 7.72
CA ARG A 387 20.88 13.58 9.06
C ARG A 387 21.12 12.09 9.30
N ASN A 388 20.38 11.21 8.62
CA ASN A 388 20.67 9.79 8.63
C ASN A 388 21.79 9.45 7.60
N PRO A 389 22.96 8.95 8.01
CA PRO A 389 24.03 8.55 7.09
C PRO A 389 23.58 7.51 6.05
N ASP A 390 22.63 6.63 6.38
CA ASP A 390 22.11 5.65 5.44
C ASP A 390 21.31 6.30 4.31
N ALA A 391 20.60 7.40 4.58
CA ALA A 391 19.92 8.18 3.55
C ALA A 391 20.92 8.87 2.61
N VAL A 392 22.04 9.38 3.14
CA VAL A 392 23.13 9.96 2.34
C VAL A 392 23.76 8.89 1.43
N LYS A 393 24.11 7.73 1.99
CA LYS A 393 24.66 6.59 1.24
C LYS A 393 23.71 6.15 0.13
N LEU A 394 22.42 6.05 0.44
CA LEU A 394 21.39 5.70 -0.52
C LEU A 394 21.29 6.73 -1.66
N ALA A 395 21.25 8.02 -1.33
CA ALA A 395 21.19 9.10 -2.31
C ALA A 395 22.41 9.17 -3.23
N HIS A 396 23.61 8.86 -2.71
CA HIS A 396 24.82 8.71 -3.54
C HIS A 396 24.71 7.63 -4.62
N LYS A 397 23.92 6.56 -4.37
CA LYS A 397 23.60 5.55 -5.39
C LYS A 397 22.47 6.01 -6.31
N MET A 398 21.33 6.40 -5.74
CA MET A 398 20.11 6.61 -6.56
C MET A 398 20.16 7.86 -7.45
N ILE A 399 20.69 8.98 -6.95
CA ILE A 399 20.54 10.27 -7.65
C ILE A 399 21.28 10.27 -9.00
N PRO A 400 22.54 9.81 -9.10
CA PRO A 400 23.21 9.70 -10.40
C PRO A 400 22.49 8.77 -11.37
N ILE A 401 22.09 7.57 -10.90
CA ILE A 401 21.41 6.57 -11.73
C ILE A 401 20.08 7.12 -12.27
N MET A 402 19.28 7.77 -11.42
CA MET A 402 18.01 8.36 -11.82
C MET A 402 18.21 9.49 -12.83
N ASN A 403 19.24 10.32 -12.66
CA ASN A 403 19.57 11.39 -13.61
C ASN A 403 20.00 10.82 -14.98
N GLU A 404 20.87 9.80 -14.98
CA GLU A 404 21.36 9.14 -16.21
C GLU A 404 20.23 8.44 -16.97
N ARG A 405 19.26 7.87 -16.25
CA ARG A 405 18.06 7.24 -16.83
C ARG A 405 16.96 8.23 -17.22
N GLY A 406 17.20 9.54 -17.08
CA GLY A 406 16.29 10.59 -17.51
C GLY A 406 15.06 10.80 -16.61
N TYR A 407 15.04 10.27 -15.38
CA TYR A 407 13.91 10.46 -14.46
C TYR A 407 13.69 11.93 -14.09
N PHE A 408 14.73 12.76 -14.17
CA PHE A 408 14.68 14.17 -13.82
C PHE A 408 14.37 15.11 -14.99
N ASP A 409 14.05 14.56 -16.16
CA ASP A 409 13.78 15.33 -17.39
C ASP A 409 12.31 15.70 -17.58
#